data_AF-A0A7Y9DTG6-F1
#
_entry.id   AF-A0A7Y9DTG6-F1
#
_cell.length_a   1.000
_cell.length_b   1.000
_cell.length_c   1.000
_cell.angle_alpha   90.00
_cell.angle_beta   90.00
_cell.angle_gamma   90.00
#
_symmetry.space_group_name_H-M   'P 1'
#
loop_
_entity.id
_entity.type
_entity.pdbx_description
1 polymer ?
#
loop_
_entity_poly.entity_id
_entity_poly.type
_entity_poly.pdbx_seq_one_letter_code
_entity_poly.pdbx_strand_id
1 'polypeptide(L)'
;MIGFALWYWQFDRGGPSVRACGERSLPDFWFPQMQSADLDPEWEPHFVDYLYVSFTNATAFSPTDTMPLSRWAKLTMLVQSAVSLATVALVVARAVNVLK
;
A
#
# COMPACT_ATOMS: atom_id res chain seq x y z
N MET A 1 -4.91 5.63 5.72
CA MET A 1 -5.15 5.24 4.32
C MET A 1 -4.52 6.26 3.37
N ILE A 2 -5.12 7.42 3.09
CA ILE A 2 -4.57 8.39 2.10
C ILE A 2 -3.10 8.77 2.36
N GLY A 3 -2.71 9.05 3.61
CA GLY A 3 -1.31 9.35 3.94
C GLY A 3 -0.34 8.22 3.62
N PHE A 4 -0.73 6.96 3.84
CA PHE A 4 0.06 5.79 3.48
C PHE A 4 0.06 5.54 1.96
N ALA A 5 -1.06 5.77 1.27
CA ALA A 5 -1.12 5.70 -0.19
C ALA A 5 -0.15 6.69 -0.85
N LEU A 6 -0.13 7.95 -0.38
CA LEU A 6 0.83 8.95 -0.82
C LEU A 6 2.26 8.54 -0.53
N TRP A 7 2.51 7.97 0.65
CA TRP A 7 3.81 7.46 1.05
C TRP A 7 4.27 6.33 0.11
N TYR A 8 3.43 5.32 -0.16
CA TYR A 8 3.77 4.25 -1.10
C TYR A 8 4.05 4.80 -2.51
N TRP A 9 3.21 5.70 -3.01
CA TRP A 9 3.38 6.31 -4.32
C TRP A 9 4.68 7.12 -4.44
N GLN A 10 5.04 7.89 -3.41
CA GLN A 10 6.22 8.75 -3.41
C GLN A 10 7.54 8.00 -3.34
N PHE A 11 7.57 6.82 -2.73
CA PHE A 11 8.82 6.11 -2.47
C PHE A 11 9.00 4.87 -3.32
N ASP A 12 7.93 4.26 -3.85
CA ASP A 12 8.06 3.12 -4.76
C ASP A 12 8.91 3.48 -5.99
N ARG A 13 9.86 2.61 -6.36
CA ARG A 13 10.74 2.76 -7.54
C ARG A 13 11.58 4.05 -7.51
N GLY A 14 11.88 4.57 -6.32
CA GLY A 14 12.62 5.84 -6.17
C GLY A 14 11.76 7.10 -6.40
N GLY A 15 10.45 6.93 -6.53
CA GLY A 15 9.47 8.02 -6.62
C GLY A 15 9.06 8.42 -8.04
N PRO A 16 8.10 9.37 -8.16
CA PRO A 16 7.50 9.72 -9.44
C PRO A 16 8.50 10.30 -10.46
N SER A 17 9.52 11.01 -9.98
CA SER A 17 10.57 11.61 -10.82
C SER A 17 11.45 10.57 -11.51
N VAL A 18 11.82 9.50 -10.79
CA VAL A 18 12.62 8.40 -11.35
C VAL A 18 11.79 7.58 -12.33
N ARG A 19 10.49 7.37 -12.04
CA ARG A 19 9.54 6.72 -12.96
C ARG A 19 9.38 7.51 -14.27
N ALA A 20 9.24 8.84 -14.19
CA ALA A 20 9.10 9.70 -15.38
C ALA A 20 10.36 9.72 -16.27
N CYS A 21 11.56 9.47 -15.70
CA CYS A 21 12.80 9.34 -16.46
C CYS A 21 13.00 7.97 -17.13
N GLY A 22 12.10 7.00 -16.91
CA GLY A 22 12.19 5.67 -17.52
C GLY A 22 13.31 4.77 -16.97
N GLU A 23 13.97 5.17 -15.87
CA GLU A 23 14.95 4.32 -15.20
C GLU A 23 14.23 3.18 -14.47
N ARG A 24 14.43 1.94 -14.95
CA ARG A 24 13.89 0.73 -14.30
C ARG A 24 14.64 0.45 -13.00
N SER A 25 14.25 1.14 -11.94
CA SER A 25 14.58 0.73 -10.58
C SER A 25 13.78 -0.52 -10.18
N LEU A 26 14.36 -1.36 -9.33
CA LEU A 26 13.68 -2.55 -8.81
C LEU A 26 12.38 -2.12 -8.10
N PRO A 27 11.21 -2.71 -8.41
CA PRO A 27 9.95 -2.32 -7.78
C PRO A 27 9.94 -2.60 -6.27
N ASP A 28 9.43 -1.67 -5.47
CA ASP A 28 9.22 -1.89 -4.03
C ASP A 28 7.91 -2.64 -3.78
N PHE A 29 6.93 -2.45 -4.66
CA PHE A 29 5.66 -3.17 -4.70
C PHE A 29 5.48 -3.96 -5.99
N TRP A 30 5.11 -5.23 -5.85
CA TRP A 30 4.77 -6.10 -6.97
C TRP A 30 3.26 -6.13 -7.16
N PHE A 31 2.78 -5.39 -8.15
CA PHE A 31 1.36 -5.35 -8.51
C PHE A 31 0.96 -6.54 -9.40
N PRO A 32 -0.31 -6.99 -9.35
CA PRO A 32 -0.81 -8.10 -10.17
C PRO A 32 -0.56 -7.92 -11.68
N GLN A 33 -0.74 -6.70 -12.19
CA GLN A 33 -0.54 -6.35 -13.60
C GLN A 33 0.91 -6.60 -14.06
N MET A 34 1.88 -6.52 -13.14
CA MET A 34 3.29 -6.81 -13.43
C MET A 34 3.58 -8.32 -13.52
N GLN A 35 2.66 -9.19 -13.08
CA GLN A 35 2.82 -10.66 -13.18
C GLN A 35 2.50 -11.17 -14.58
N SER A 36 1.75 -10.39 -15.37
CA SER A 36 1.23 -10.79 -16.68
C SER A 36 1.53 -9.70 -17.71
N ALA A 37 2.81 -9.58 -18.08
CA ALA A 37 3.28 -8.58 -19.05
C ALA A 37 2.57 -8.67 -20.43
N ASP A 38 1.95 -9.81 -20.73
CA ASP A 38 1.20 -10.03 -21.97
C ASP A 38 -0.14 -9.28 -22.01
N LEU A 39 -0.69 -8.85 -20.86
CA LEU A 39 -1.97 -8.16 -20.81
C LEU A 39 -1.85 -6.66 -21.11
N ASP A 40 -0.78 -6.04 -20.61
CA ASP A 40 -0.49 -4.61 -20.84
C ASP A 40 1.02 -4.34 -20.61
N PRO A 41 1.83 -4.34 -21.69
CA PRO A 41 3.28 -4.14 -21.60
C PRO A 41 3.70 -2.74 -21.15
N GLU A 42 2.82 -1.74 -21.33
CA GLU A 42 3.08 -0.34 -21.01
C GLU A 42 2.50 0.07 -19.65
N TRP A 43 1.89 -0.88 -18.93
CA TRP A 43 1.25 -0.61 -17.66
C TRP A 43 2.23 -0.02 -16.64
N GLU A 44 1.78 1.05 -15.98
CA GLU A 44 2.49 1.66 -14.86
C GLU A 44 1.56 1.96 -13.68
N PRO A 45 2.04 1.81 -12.44
CA PRO A 45 1.22 2.04 -11.25
C PRO A 45 0.95 3.53 -11.06
N HIS A 46 -0.31 3.90 -11.02
CA HIS A 46 -0.79 5.25 -10.74
C HIS A 46 -1.15 5.41 -9.26
N PHE A 47 -1.34 6.65 -8.81
CA PHE A 47 -1.71 6.94 -7.41
C PHE A 47 -2.93 6.13 -6.93
N VAL A 48 -3.92 5.91 -7.80
CA VAL A 48 -5.14 5.17 -7.48
C VAL A 48 -4.82 3.71 -7.11
N ASP A 49 -3.83 3.09 -7.74
CA ASP A 49 -3.39 1.73 -7.40
C ASP A 49 -2.81 1.68 -5.97
N TYR A 50 -2.01 2.68 -5.60
CA TYR A 50 -1.49 2.78 -4.22
C TYR A 50 -2.58 3.11 -3.19
N LEU A 51 -3.59 3.88 -3.58
CA LEU A 51 -4.76 4.14 -2.75
C LEU A 51 -5.54 2.85 -2.50
N TYR A 52 -5.75 2.04 -3.54
CA TYR A 52 -6.38 0.72 -3.43
C TYR A 52 -5.58 -0.22 -2.53
N VAL A 53 -4.25 -0.27 -2.69
CA VAL A 53 -3.35 -1.07 -1.83
C VAL A 53 -3.40 -0.61 -0.38
N SER A 54 -3.34 0.70 -0.13
CA SER A 54 -3.43 1.22 1.24
C SER A 54 -4.78 0.93 1.87
N PHE A 55 -5.86 1.06 1.11
CA PHE A 55 -7.20 0.74 1.60
C PHE A 55 -7.32 -0.74 1.96
N THR A 56 -6.99 -1.63 1.04
CA THR A 56 -7.09 -3.08 1.24
C THR A 56 -6.20 -3.59 2.36
N ASN A 57 -4.95 -3.14 2.46
CA ASN A 57 -4.06 -3.51 3.58
C ASN A 57 -4.58 -3.01 4.94
N ALA A 58 -5.23 -1.85 5.01
CA ALA A 58 -5.83 -1.37 6.26
C ALA A 58 -7.10 -2.15 6.66
N THR A 59 -7.83 -2.70 5.68
CA THR A 59 -9.05 -3.50 5.92
C THR A 59 -8.75 -4.98 6.21
N ALA A 60 -7.83 -5.59 5.46
CA ALA A 60 -7.42 -6.98 5.63
C ALA A 60 -6.32 -7.17 6.69
N PHE A 61 -5.68 -6.08 7.11
CA PHE A 61 -4.51 -6.06 8.00
C PHE A 61 -3.30 -6.82 7.44
N SER A 62 -3.27 -7.11 6.15
CA SER A 62 -2.20 -7.84 5.46
C SER A 62 -2.09 -7.41 3.99
N PRO A 63 -0.96 -7.72 3.32
CA PRO A 63 -0.87 -7.63 1.87
C PRO A 63 -1.88 -8.59 1.23
N THR A 64 -2.69 -8.09 0.30
CA THR A 64 -3.59 -8.90 -0.51
C THR A 64 -2.91 -9.24 -1.83
N ASP A 65 -3.19 -8.47 -2.87
CA ASP A 65 -2.80 -8.78 -4.26
C ASP A 65 -1.47 -8.11 -4.63
N THR A 66 -1.08 -7.06 -3.89
CA THR A 66 0.18 -6.34 -4.12
C THR A 66 1.21 -6.72 -3.06
N MET A 67 2.29 -7.34 -3.50
CA MET A 67 3.30 -7.89 -2.60
C MET A 67 4.41 -6.87 -2.31
N PRO A 68 4.71 -6.54 -1.05
CA PRO A 68 5.84 -5.68 -0.72
C PRO A 68 7.16 -6.44 -0.89
N LEU A 69 8.01 -5.98 -1.79
CA LEU A 69 9.30 -6.59 -2.09
C LEU A 69 10.41 -6.03 -1.19
N SER A 70 10.45 -4.71 -1.02
CA SER A 70 11.50 -4.05 -0.25
C SER A 70 11.25 -4.06 1.27
N ARG A 71 12.33 -3.93 2.05
CA ARG A 71 12.26 -3.97 3.53
C ARG A 71 11.39 -2.85 4.08
N TRP A 72 11.49 -1.65 3.51
CA TRP A 72 10.71 -0.50 3.93
C TRP A 72 9.22 -0.67 3.56
N ALA A 73 8.90 -1.21 2.38
CA ALA A 73 7.51 -1.50 2.00
C ALA A 73 6.87 -2.49 3.00
N LYS A 74 7.60 -3.54 3.38
CA LYS A 74 7.16 -4.51 4.40
C LYS A 74 6.89 -3.84 5.76
N LEU A 75 7.82 -3.00 6.23
CA LEU A 75 7.67 -2.31 7.52
C LEU A 75 6.53 -1.30 7.51
N THR A 76 6.37 -0.53 6.43
CA THR A 76 5.31 0.48 6.32
C THR A 76 3.92 -0.16 6.19
N MET A 77 3.77 -1.27 5.47
CA MET A 77 2.52 -2.06 5.47
C MET A 77 2.21 -2.62 6.87
N LEU A 78 3.22 -3.15 7.58
CA LEU A 78 3.05 -3.63 8.95
C LEU A 78 2.55 -2.52 9.90
N VAL A 79 3.19 -1.34 9.85
CA VAL A 79 2.77 -0.18 10.65
C VAL A 79 1.35 0.25 10.30
N GLN A 80 0.99 0.29 9.01
CA GLN A 80 -0.36 0.64 8.59
C GLN A 80 -1.40 -0.34 9.17
N SER A 81 -1.14 -1.64 9.10
CA SER A 81 -2.02 -2.67 9.65
C SER A 81 -2.15 -2.54 11.17
N ALA A 82 -1.04 -2.31 11.88
CA ALA A 82 -1.05 -2.11 13.34
C ALA A 82 -1.86 -0.87 13.76
N VAL A 83 -1.70 0.26 13.06
CA VAL A 83 -2.48 1.48 13.31
C VAL A 83 -3.97 1.23 13.05
N SER A 84 -4.30 0.48 11.99
CA SER A 84 -5.68 0.15 11.65
C SER A 84 -6.33 -0.73 12.73
N LEU A 85 -5.62 -1.77 13.19
CA LEU A 85 -6.06 -2.61 14.32
C LEU A 85 -6.27 -1.80 15.60
N ALA A 86 -5.31 -0.93 15.96
CA ALA A 86 -5.41 -0.08 17.14
C ALA A 86 -6.62 0.86 17.07
N THR A 87 -6.89 1.42 15.89
CA THR A 87 -8.06 2.29 15.65
C THR A 87 -9.36 1.51 15.86
N VAL A 88 -9.48 0.32 15.27
CA VAL A 88 -10.67 -0.54 15.45
C VAL A 88 -10.85 -0.92 16.92
N ALA A 89 -9.78 -1.35 17.59
CA ALA A 89 -9.82 -1.71 19.01
C ALA A 89 -10.28 -0.53 19.89
N LEU A 90 -9.79 0.69 19.61
CA LEU A 90 -10.18 1.90 20.33
C LEU A 90 -11.66 2.25 20.10
N VAL A 91 -12.14 2.12 18.87
CA VAL A 91 -13.56 2.37 18.51
C VAL A 91 -14.47 1.38 19.23
N VAL A 92 -14.12 0.09 19.24
CA VAL A 92 -14.87 -0.93 19.97
C VAL A 92 -14.89 -0.64 21.47
N ALA A 93 -13.73 -0.33 22.07
CA ALA A 93 -13.63 0.02 23.48
C ALA A 93 -14.49 1.25 23.84
N ARG A 94 -14.46 2.28 23.00
CA ARG A 94 -15.33 3.48 23.12
C ARG A 94 -16.81 3.12 23.05
N ALA A 95 -17.21 2.31 22.07
CA ALA A 95 -18.61 1.91 21.88
C ALA A 95 -19.14 1.15 23.11
N VAL A 96 -18.35 0.22 23.65
CA VAL A 96 -18.70 -0.54 24.86
C VAL A 96 -18.81 0.38 26.08
N ASN A 97 -17.92 1.36 26.22
CA ASN A 97 -17.94 2.29 27.35
C ASN A 97 -19.13 3.27 27.32
N VAL A 98 -19.66 3.59 26.13
CA VAL A 98 -20.83 4.48 25.98
C VAL A 98 -22.15 3.73 26.17
N LEU A 99 -22.17 2.41 25.94
CA LEU A 99 -23.36 1.57 26.14
C LEU A 99 -23.60 1.16 27.61
N LYS A 100 -22.63 1.41 28.49
CA LYS A 100 -22.70 1.20 29.94
C LYS A 100 -23.11 2.49 30.63
#